data_AF-A0A931UCX2-F1
#
_entry.id   AF-A0A931UCX2-F1
#
_cell.length_a   1.000
_cell.length_b   1.000
_cell.length_c   1.000
_cell.angle_alpha   90.00
_cell.angle_beta   90.00
_cell.angle_gamma   90.00
#
_symmetry.space_group_name_H-M   'P 1'
#
loop_
_entity.id
_entity.type
_entity.pdbx_description
1 polymer ?
#
loop_
_entity_poly.entity_id
_entity_poly.type
_entity_poly.pdbx_seq_one_letter_code
_entity_poly.pdbx_strand_id
1 'polypeptide(L)' 'IGIRAEGAKITHCLCIFEYGSDRLGLHEGKDTLAKHDIKLHVLVNWDDVLSTGLAKKYFSDKASIQILDFLREP' A
#
# COMPACT_ATOMS: atom_id res chain seq x y z
N ILE A 1 -20.25 17.18 4.14
CA ILE A 1 -20.36 16.29 2.97
C ILE A 1 -19.45 15.10 3.21
N GLY A 2 -19.95 13.88 3.07
CA GLY A 2 -19.17 12.65 3.24
C GLY A 2 -19.91 11.64 4.10
N ILE A 3 -19.51 10.36 3.98
CA ILE A 3 -20.22 9.22 4.58
C ILE A 3 -20.47 9.41 6.10
N ARG A 4 -19.50 9.96 6.86
CA ARG A 4 -19.68 10.26 8.30
C ARG A 4 -20.66 11.42 8.57
N ALA A 5 -20.72 12.41 7.68
CA ALA A 5 -21.62 13.55 7.84
C ALA A 5 -23.10 13.15 7.71
N GLU A 6 -23.38 12.05 7.00
CA GLU A 6 -24.71 11.44 6.86
C GLU A 6 -25.06 10.47 8.01
N GLY A 7 -24.27 10.47 9.10
CA GLY A 7 -24.53 9.64 10.29
C GLY A 7 -23.98 8.20 10.22
N ALA A 8 -23.32 7.80 9.13
CA ALA A 8 -22.75 6.47 9.02
C ALA A 8 -21.42 6.34 9.79
N LYS A 9 -21.20 5.16 10.37
CA LYS A 9 -19.96 4.81 11.08
C LYS A 9 -18.99 4.10 10.12
N ILE A 10 -17.88 4.75 9.78
CA ILE A 10 -16.81 4.15 8.96
C ILE A 10 -15.69 3.69 9.87
N THR A 11 -15.47 2.37 9.96
CA THR A 11 -14.40 1.75 10.77
C THR A 11 -13.43 0.89 9.95
N HIS A 12 -13.75 0.62 8.68
CA HIS A 12 -12.94 -0.25 7.82
C HIS A 12 -12.85 0.33 6.41
N CYS A 13 -11.71 0.10 5.77
CA CYS A 13 -11.47 0.34 4.36
C CYS A 13 -10.87 -0.93 3.76
N LEU A 14 -11.41 -1.43 2.65
CA LEU A 14 -10.79 -2.48 1.86
C LEU A 14 -10.23 -1.84 0.60
N CYS A 15 -8.92 -1.97 0.41
CA CYS A 15 -8.22 -1.57 -0.79
C CYS A 15 -7.71 -2.79 -1.55
N ILE A 16 -7.85 -2.80 -2.88
CA ILE A 16 -7.28 -3.89 -3.69
C ILE A 16 -5.76 -3.81 -3.67
N PHE A 17 -5.21 -2.61 -3.87
CA PHE A 17 -3.77 -2.37 -3.91
C PHE A 17 -3.43 -1.11 -3.13
N GLU A 18 -2.50 -1.22 -2.18
CA GLU A 18 -1.96 -0.07 -1.46
C GLU A 18 -0.47 0.07 -1.76
N TYR A 19 -0.02 1.32 -1.91
CA TYR A 19 1.36 1.66 -2.27
C TYR A 19 2.36 1.44 -1.11
N GLY A 20 1.93 0.87 0.01
CA GLY A 20 2.81 0.59 1.14
C GLY A 20 3.76 -0.58 0.88
N SER A 21 4.69 -0.72 1.81
CA SER A 21 5.71 -1.77 1.82
C SER A 21 6.21 -1.93 3.24
N ASP A 22 6.08 -3.13 3.80
CA ASP A 22 6.66 -3.49 5.10
C ASP A 22 8.19 -3.55 5.01
N ARG A 23 8.74 -3.92 3.85
CA ARG A 23 10.19 -3.95 3.62
C ARG A 23 10.83 -2.58 3.61
N LEU A 24 10.09 -1.56 3.17
CA LEU A 24 10.56 -0.19 3.05
C LEU A 24 10.03 0.74 4.16
N GLY A 25 9.21 0.22 5.08
CA GLY A 25 8.60 1.01 6.15
C GLY A 25 7.58 2.03 5.66
N LEU A 26 6.97 1.80 4.49
CA LEU A 26 5.99 2.67 3.87
C LEU A 26 4.60 2.29 4.36
N HIS A 27 4.07 3.06 5.30
CA HIS A 27 2.78 2.79 5.97
C HIS A 27 1.81 3.98 6.00
N GLU A 28 2.07 5.02 5.20
CA GLU A 28 1.34 6.28 5.27
C GLU A 28 -0.18 6.11 5.17
N GLY A 29 -0.66 5.26 4.25
CA GLY A 29 -2.09 5.01 4.07
C GLY A 29 -2.72 4.35 5.30
N LYS A 30 -2.06 3.31 5.84
CA LYS A 30 -2.48 2.61 7.06
C LYS A 30 -2.47 3.54 8.27
N ASP A 31 -1.41 4.30 8.45
CA ASP A 31 -1.23 5.19 9.61
C ASP A 31 -2.21 6.36 9.58
N THR A 32 -2.46 6.92 8.39
CA THR A 32 -3.43 7.99 8.20
C THR A 32 -4.85 7.52 8.51
N LEU A 33 -5.25 6.35 8.03
CA LEU A 33 -6.57 5.79 8.33
C LEU A 33 -6.72 5.40 9.81
N ALA A 34 -5.66 4.87 10.43
CA ALA A 34 -5.65 4.52 11.85
C ALA A 34 -5.89 5.74 12.75
N LYS A 35 -5.34 6.92 12.40
CA LYS A 35 -5.61 8.19 13.11
C LYS A 35 -7.09 8.59 13.11
N HIS A 36 -7.88 8.02 12.20
CA HIS A 36 -9.31 8.24 12.09
C HIS A 36 -10.16 7.05 12.57
N ASP A 37 -9.57 6.09 13.29
CA ASP A 37 -10.21 4.84 13.72
C ASP A 37 -10.73 3.98 12.54
N ILE A 38 -10.05 4.06 11.39
CA ILE A 38 -10.35 3.25 10.22
C ILE A 38 -9.25 2.21 10.04
N LYS A 39 -9.60 0.94 10.12
CA LYS A 39 -8.69 -0.16 9.81
C LYS A 39 -8.63 -0.38 8.31
N LEU A 40 -7.44 -0.23 7.73
CA LEU A 40 -7.16 -0.58 6.35
C LEU A 40 -6.93 -2.10 6.22
N HIS A 41 -7.60 -2.70 5.25
CA HIS A 41 -7.36 -4.05 4.75
C HIS A 41 -6.91 -3.94 3.30
N VAL A 42 -5.87 -4.69 2.94
CA VAL A 42 -5.28 -4.64 1.60
C VAL A 42 -5.15 -6.05 1.06
N LEU A 43 -5.45 -6.25 -0.23
CA LEU A 43 -5.22 -7.55 -0.87
C LEU A 43 -3.77 -7.76 -1.25
N VAL A 44 -3.13 -6.74 -1.83
CA VAL A 44 -1.72 -6.78 -2.29
C VAL A 44 -1.05 -5.42 -2.15
N ASN A 45 0.27 -5.41 -1.98
CA ASN A 45 1.07 -4.18 -1.94
C ASN A 45 2.35 -4.30 -2.80
N TRP A 46 3.26 -3.32 -2.72
CA TRP A 46 4.49 -3.34 -3.52
C TRP A 46 5.45 -4.49 -3.16
N ASP A 47 5.41 -5.01 -1.93
CA ASP A 47 6.23 -6.16 -1.56
C ASP A 47 5.81 -7.41 -2.35
N ASP A 48 4.50 -7.59 -2.57
CA ASP A 48 3.95 -8.71 -3.35
C ASP A 48 4.30 -8.60 -4.83
N VAL A 49 4.19 -7.38 -5.39
CA VAL A 49 4.51 -7.08 -6.79
C VAL A 49 5.99 -7.32 -7.06
N LEU A 50 6.87 -6.81 -6.21
CA LEU A 50 8.32 -6.97 -6.36
C LEU A 50 8.74 -8.44 -6.18
N SER A 51 8.17 -9.13 -5.19
CA SER A 51 8.46 -10.55 -4.97
C SER A 51 8.04 -11.40 -6.17
N THR A 52 6.85 -11.12 -6.73
CA THR A 52 6.34 -11.84 -7.91
C THR A 52 7.15 -11.51 -9.15
N GLY A 53 7.45 -10.23 -9.38
CA GLY A 53 8.21 -9.77 -10.53
C GLY A 53 9.62 -10.33 -10.59
N LEU A 54 10.31 -10.39 -9.44
CA LEU A 54 11.62 -11.02 -9.29
C LEU A 54 11.54 -12.54 -9.51
N ALA A 55 10.60 -13.22 -8.85
CA ALA A 55 10.46 -14.68 -8.95
C ALA A 55 10.12 -15.16 -10.37
N LYS A 56 9.33 -14.38 -11.11
CA LYS A 56 8.93 -14.70 -12.48
C LYS A 56 9.85 -14.10 -13.55
N LYS A 57 10.90 -13.37 -13.15
CA LYS A 57 11.82 -12.66 -14.05
C LYS A 57 11.09 -11.73 -15.03
N TYR A 58 9.98 -11.12 -14.58
CA TYR A 58 9.26 -10.12 -15.37
C TYR A 58 10.02 -8.78 -15.41
N PHE A 59 10.81 -8.53 -14.37
CA PHE A 59 11.71 -7.39 -14.31
C PHE A 59 13.15 -7.86 -14.41
N SER A 60 14.00 -7.05 -15.03
CA SER A 60 15.45 -7.18 -14.85
C SER A 60 15.83 -6.75 -13.43
N ASP A 61 17.00 -7.20 -12.97
CA ASP A 61 17.52 -6.78 -11.66
C ASP A 61 17.65 -5.25 -11.58
N LYS A 62 18.10 -4.62 -12.68
CA LYS A 62 18.22 -3.15 -12.78
C LYS A 62 16.86 -2.46 -12.66
N ALA A 63 15.82 -2.96 -13.33
CA ALA A 63 14.48 -2.38 -13.24
C ALA A 63 13.91 -2.54 -11.83
N SER A 64 14.18 -3.68 -11.17
CA SER A 64 13.74 -3.94 -9.80
C SER A 64 14.37 -2.96 -8.80
N ILE A 65 15.65 -2.64 -8.97
CA ILE A 65 16.35 -1.63 -8.17
C ILE A 65 15.72 -0.25 -8.38
N GLN A 66 15.46 0.14 -9.64
CA GLN A 66 14.83 1.43 -9.93
C GLN A 66 13.44 1.58 -9.31
N ILE A 67 12.65 0.50 -9.27
CA ILE A 67 11.34 0.51 -8.60
C ILE A 67 11.52 0.69 -7.09
N LEU A 68 12.49 0.00 -6.47
CA LEU A 68 12.78 0.16 -5.05
C LEU A 68 13.24 1.57 -4.70
N ASP A 69 14.10 2.16 -5.55
CA ASP A 69 14.59 3.53 -5.37
C ASP A 69 13.43 4.53 -5.47
N PHE A 70 12.56 4.39 -6.48
CA PHE A 70 11.33 5.19 -6.60
C PHE A 70 10.43 5.05 -5.37
N LEU A 71 10.24 3.84 -4.83
CA LEU A 71 9.36 3.67 -3.67
C LEU A 71 9.91 4.31 -2.39
N ARG A 72 11.23 4.43 -2.25
CA ARG A 72 11.85 5.10 -1.08
C ARG A 72 11.70 6.61 -1.15
N GLU A 73 11.74 7.19 -2.35
CA GLU A 73 11.57 8.61 -2.62
C GLU A 73 10.59 8.79 -3.80
N PRO A 74 9.27 8.61 -3.55
CA PRO A 74 8.25 8.61 -4.61
C PRO A 74 8.00 9.98 -5.25
#